data_AF-H2JFB0-F1
#
_entry.id   AF-H2JFB0-F1
#
_cell.length_a   1.000
_cell.length_b   1.000
_cell.length_c   1.000
_cell.angle_alpha   90.00
_cell.angle_beta   90.00
_cell.angle_gamma   90.00
#
_symmetry.space_group_name_H-M   'P 1'
#
loop_
_entity.id
_entity.type
_entity.pdbx_description
1 polymer ?
#
loop_
_entity_poly.entity_id
_entity_poly.type
_entity_poly.pdbx_seq_one_letter_code
_entity_poly.pdbx_strand_id
1 'polypeptide(L)'
;MSPAFSYSIAVFIIIFIAGFAVNLLRQHYIFQLLGIAFFFTYIIINTAVYMERTSETTFQTLFLRSMPSLFGISACLITMTLGFWLYPVLRKKIRH
;
A
#
# COMPACT_ATOMS: atom_id res chain seq x y z
N MET A 1 10.83 -19.75 -0.58
CA MET A 1 10.40 -18.35 -0.38
C MET A 1 10.05 -18.16 1.08
N SER A 2 10.57 -17.11 1.74
CA SER A 2 10.18 -16.79 3.12
C SER A 2 8.67 -16.50 3.17
N PRO A 3 7.91 -17.03 4.17
CA PRO A 3 6.48 -16.79 4.29
C PRO A 3 6.11 -15.30 4.37
N ALA A 4 7.01 -14.47 4.92
CA ALA A 4 6.85 -13.01 4.95
C ALA A 4 6.85 -12.38 3.55
N PHE A 5 7.58 -12.97 2.61
CA PHE A 5 7.69 -12.49 1.24
C PHE A 5 6.43 -12.82 0.42
N SER A 6 5.91 -14.05 0.54
CA SER A 6 4.62 -14.42 -0.06
C SER A 6 3.47 -13.59 0.50
N TYR A 7 3.47 -13.31 1.81
CA TYR A 7 2.46 -12.46 2.44
C TYR A 7 2.53 -11.02 1.91
N SER A 8 3.73 -10.46 1.79
CA SER A 8 3.92 -9.10 1.26
C SER A 8 3.46 -8.96 -0.21
N ILE A 9 3.70 -9.99 -1.03
CA ILE A 9 3.24 -10.03 -2.43
C ILE A 9 1.71 -10.14 -2.51
N ALA A 10 1.09 -10.96 -1.67
CA ALA A 10 -0.37 -11.08 -1.62
C ALA A 10 -1.02 -9.75 -1.24
N VAL A 11 -0.51 -9.08 -0.20
CA VAL A 11 -0.96 -7.76 0.24
C VAL A 11 -0.80 -6.73 -0.88
N PHE A 12 0.33 -6.75 -1.59
CA PHE A 12 0.57 -5.89 -2.75
C PHE A 12 -0.51 -6.07 -3.83
N ILE A 13 -0.79 -7.31 -4.25
CA ILE A 13 -1.75 -7.59 -5.32
C ILE A 13 -3.17 -7.18 -4.92
N ILE A 14 -3.58 -7.48 -3.68
CA ILE A 14 -4.93 -7.13 -3.19
C ILE A 14 -5.12 -5.61 -3.19
N ILE A 15 -4.15 -4.87 -2.66
CA ILE A 15 -4.21 -3.40 -2.59
C ILE A 15 -4.14 -2.80 -3.99
N PHE A 16 -3.36 -3.38 -4.89
CA PHE A 16 -3.25 -2.93 -6.27
C PHE A 16 -4.58 -3.08 -7.02
N ILE A 17 -5.25 -4.23 -6.91
CA ILE A 17 -6.56 -4.47 -7.52
C ILE A 17 -7.62 -3.54 -6.91
N ALA A 18 -7.64 -3.40 -5.57
CA ALA A 18 -8.55 -2.49 -4.89
C ALA A 18 -8.32 -1.03 -5.31
N GLY A 19 -7.06 -0.60 -5.41
CA GLY A 19 -6.69 0.73 -5.89
C GLY A 19 -7.15 0.97 -7.33
N PHE A 20 -7.10 -0.04 -8.20
CA PHE A 20 -7.55 0.05 -9.59
C PHE A 20 -9.07 0.24 -9.66
N ALA A 21 -9.83 -0.46 -8.81
CA ALA A 21 -11.28 -0.28 -8.70
C ALA A 21 -11.65 1.13 -8.19
N VAL A 22 -10.94 1.62 -7.17
CA VAL A 22 -11.16 2.96 -6.59
C VAL A 22 -10.80 4.08 -7.59
N ASN A 23 -9.86 3.81 -8.50
CA ASN A 23 -9.48 4.73 -9.58
C ASN A 23 -10.63 5.09 -10.53
N LEU A 24 -11.68 4.25 -10.59
CA LEU A 24 -12.88 4.49 -11.39
C LEU A 24 -13.75 5.62 -10.81
N LEU A 25 -13.65 5.92 -9.51
CA LEU A 25 -14.45 6.95 -8.83
C LEU A 25 -13.76 8.32 -8.90
N ARG A 26 -14.48 9.40 -9.20
CA ARG A 26 -13.94 10.77 -9.43
C ARG A 26 -13.04 11.37 -8.32
N GLN A 27 -13.05 10.84 -7.10
CA GLN A 27 -12.23 11.26 -5.94
C GLN A 27 -11.18 10.20 -5.52
N HIS A 28 -10.56 9.54 -6.50
CA HIS A 28 -9.57 8.47 -6.29
C HIS A 28 -8.41 8.83 -5.36
N TYR A 29 -7.94 10.09 -5.41
CA TYR A 29 -6.77 10.54 -4.65
C TYR A 29 -7.00 10.50 -3.12
N ILE A 30 -8.20 10.82 -2.65
CA ILE A 30 -8.52 10.89 -1.20
C ILE A 30 -8.45 9.50 -0.57
N PHE A 31 -9.05 8.51 -1.23
CA PHE A 31 -9.08 7.14 -0.72
C PHE A 31 -7.68 6.50 -0.73
N GLN A 32 -6.85 6.79 -1.73
CA GLN A 32 -5.47 6.30 -1.78
C GLN A 32 -4.60 6.95 -0.67
N LEU A 33 -4.73 8.25 -0.43
CA LEU A 33 -4.04 8.93 0.67
C LEU A 33 -4.47 8.40 2.04
N LEU A 34 -5.76 8.13 2.22
CA LEU A 34 -6.28 7.53 3.45
C LEU A 34 -5.68 6.14 3.68
N GLY A 35 -5.57 5.32 2.62
CA GLY A 35 -4.90 4.01 2.68
C GLY A 35 -3.43 4.12 3.09
N ILE A 36 -2.68 5.07 2.50
CA ILE A 36 -1.28 5.32 2.87
C ILE A 36 -1.15 5.75 4.34
N ALA A 37 -2.01 6.67 4.80
CA ALA A 37 -2.03 7.11 6.19
C ALA A 37 -2.35 5.96 7.16
N PHE A 38 -3.27 5.08 6.77
CA PHE A 38 -3.62 3.89 7.56
C PHE A 38 -2.44 2.91 7.66
N PHE A 39 -1.80 2.56 6.54
CA PHE A 39 -0.63 1.68 6.55
C PHE A 39 0.54 2.29 7.32
N PHE A 40 0.75 3.59 7.22
CA PHE A 40 1.80 4.30 7.98
C PHE A 40 1.53 4.24 9.50
N THR A 41 0.29 4.53 9.91
CA THR A 41 -0.12 4.45 11.32
C THR A 41 0.01 3.02 11.85
N TYR A 42 -0.37 2.02 11.05
CA TYR A 42 -0.21 0.61 11.41
C TYR A 42 1.26 0.21 11.61
N ILE A 43 2.18 0.69 10.77
CA ILE A 43 3.63 0.47 10.95
C ILE A 43 4.09 1.02 12.30
N ILE A 44 3.72 2.26 12.64
CA ILE A 44 4.14 2.91 13.88
C ILE A 44 3.61 2.14 15.10
N ILE A 45 2.32 1.80 15.12
CA ILE A 45 1.70 1.07 16.24
C ILE A 45 2.34 -0.32 16.38
N ASN A 46 2.48 -1.06 15.29
CA ASN A 46 3.04 -2.42 15.32
C ASN A 46 4.52 -2.41 15.75
N THR A 47 5.28 -1.38 15.37
CA THR A 47 6.66 -1.19 15.81
C THR A 47 6.72 -0.86 17.30
N ALA A 48 5.89 0.06 17.79
CA ALA A 48 5.83 0.44 19.19
C ALA A 48 5.48 -0.76 20.10
N VAL A 49 4.44 -1.52 19.74
CA VAL A 49 4.02 -2.73 20.48
C VAL A 49 5.12 -3.80 20.47
N TYR A 50 5.88 -3.93 19.39
CA TYR A 50 6.96 -4.91 19.30
C TYR A 50 8.19 -4.51 20.13
N MET A 51 8.53 -3.22 20.16
CA MET A 51 9.61 -2.69 21.00
C MET A 51 9.29 -2.84 22.50
N GLU A 52 8.03 -2.67 22.89
CA GLU A 52 7.62 -2.82 24.29
C GLU A 52 7.68 -4.28 24.78
N ARG A 53 7.48 -5.26 23.88
CA ARG A 53 7.44 -6.70 24.23
C ARG A 53 8.77 -7.44 24.10
N THR A 54 9.79 -6.85 23.49
CA THR A 54 11.02 -7.57 23.13
C THR A 54 12.26 -6.73 23.38
N SER A 55 13.16 -7.20 24.26
CA SER A 55 14.39 -6.50 24.67
C SER A 55 15.52 -6.60 23.63
N GLU A 56 15.48 -7.59 22.74
CA GLU A 56 16.45 -7.79 21.65
C GLU A 56 15.81 -7.49 20.30
N THR A 57 15.70 -6.20 19.96
CA THR A 57 15.17 -5.78 18.66
C THR A 57 16.30 -5.60 17.66
N THR A 58 16.39 -6.50 16.69
CA THR A 58 17.29 -6.33 15.54
C THR A 58 16.57 -5.52 14.45
N PHE A 59 17.23 -4.52 13.86
CA PHE A 59 16.66 -3.71 12.77
C PHE A 59 16.08 -4.55 11.61
N GLN A 60 16.68 -5.71 11.32
CA GLN A 60 16.21 -6.61 10.29
C GLN A 60 14.82 -7.20 10.56
N THR A 61 14.49 -7.54 11.81
CA THR A 61 13.18 -8.16 12.14
C THR A 61 12.07 -7.12 12.08
N LEU A 62 12.35 -5.89 12.51
CA LEU A 62 11.45 -4.74 12.34
C LEU A 62 11.19 -4.44 10.86
N PHE A 63 12.25 -4.42 10.04
CA PHE A 63 12.12 -4.16 8.61
C PHE A 63 11.33 -5.24 7.87
N LEU A 64 11.62 -6.52 8.12
CA LEU A 64 10.88 -7.65 7.53
C LEU A 64 9.39 -7.64 7.89
N ARG A 65 9.05 -7.14 9.08
CA ARG A 65 7.66 -7.06 9.55
C ARG A 65 6.92 -5.84 8.98
N SER A 66 7.62 -4.74 8.71
CA SER A 66 7.06 -3.56 8.05
C SER A 66 7.02 -3.66 6.53
N MET A 67 7.77 -4.59 5.92
CA MET A 67 7.74 -4.86 4.47
C MET A 67 6.34 -4.95 3.87
N PRO A 68 5.38 -5.76 4.37
CA PRO A 68 4.06 -5.87 3.76
C PRO A 68 3.32 -4.52 3.70
N SER A 69 3.45 -3.71 4.74
CA SER A 69 2.87 -2.36 4.79
C SER A 69 3.56 -1.39 3.83
N LEU A 70 4.89 -1.47 3.70
CA LEU A 70 5.66 -0.68 2.72
C LEU A 70 5.30 -1.06 1.27
N PHE A 71 5.10 -2.36 1.00
CA PHE A 71 4.57 -2.84 -0.28
C PHE A 71 3.14 -2.36 -0.53
N GLY A 72 2.29 -2.28 0.50
CA GLY A 72 0.96 -1.70 0.38
C GLY A 72 1.00 -0.21 0.01
N ILE A 73 1.89 0.57 0.64
CA ILE A 73 2.09 1.99 0.34
C ILE A 73 2.59 2.16 -1.10
N SER A 74 3.57 1.35 -1.53
CA SER A 74 4.08 1.43 -2.91
C SER A 74 3.01 1.06 -3.94
N ALA A 75 2.18 0.04 -3.67
CA ALA A 75 1.03 -0.28 -4.50
C ALA A 75 0.07 0.90 -4.64
N CYS A 76 -0.30 1.56 -3.53
CA CYS A 76 -1.17 2.74 -3.55
C CYS A 76 -0.59 3.87 -4.40
N LEU A 77 0.72 4.16 -4.27
CA LEU A 77 1.40 5.21 -5.05
C LEU A 77 1.45 4.88 -6.54
N ILE A 78 1.82 3.65 -6.91
CA ILE A 78 1.86 3.21 -8.32
C ILE A 78 0.47 3.31 -8.94
N THR A 79 -0.57 2.91 -8.19
CA THR A 79 -1.95 2.96 -8.68
C THR A 79 -2.47 4.39 -8.84
N MET A 80 -2.02 5.31 -7.98
CA MET A 80 -2.30 6.75 -8.11
C MET A 80 -1.62 7.33 -9.37
N THR A 81 -0.34 7.02 -9.60
CA THR A 81 0.39 7.45 -10.80
C THR A 81 -0.24 6.89 -12.08
N LEU A 82 -0.63 5.60 -12.08
CA LEU A 82 -1.37 4.97 -13.17
C LEU A 82 -2.75 5.62 -13.36
N GLY A 83 -3.42 6.03 -12.29
CA GLY A 83 -4.69 6.77 -12.37
C GLY A 83 -4.53 8.08 -13.12
N PHE A 84 -3.51 8.87 -12.76
CA PHE A 84 -3.22 10.13 -13.43
C PHE A 84 -2.80 9.95 -14.90
N TRP A 85 -2.12 8.85 -15.26
CA TRP A 85 -1.65 8.65 -16.63
C TRP A 85 -2.68 7.96 -17.54
N LEU A 86 -3.39 6.96 -17.02
CA LEU A 86 -4.29 6.09 -17.78
C LEU A 86 -5.70 6.68 -17.92
N TYR A 87 -6.25 7.31 -16.87
CA TYR A 87 -7.62 7.85 -16.93
C TYR A 87 -7.83 9.08 -17.81
N PRO A 88 -6.90 10.05 -18.00
CA PRO A 88 -7.12 11.11 -18.98
C PRO A 88 -7.14 10.56 -20.41
N VAL A 89 -6.36 9.52 -20.69
CA VAL A 89 -6.37 8.81 -21.98
C VAL A 89 -7.69 8.04 -22.18
N LEU A 90 -8.15 7.31 -21.16
CA LEU A 90 -9.44 6.59 -21.22
C LEU A 90 -10.64 7.56 -21.31
N ARG A 91 -10.65 8.66 -20.54
CA ARG A 91 -11.72 9.67 -20.60
C ARG A 91 -11.78 10.39 -21.94
N LYS A 92 -10.64 10.59 -22.62
CA LYS A 92 -10.63 11.11 -24.01
C LYS A 92 -11.26 10.12 -25.00
N LYS A 93 -11.14 8.82 -24.77
CA LYS A 93 -11.65 7.78 -25.67
C LYS A 93 -13.14 7.45 -25.48
N ILE A 94 -13.69 7.68 -24.29
CA ILE A 94 -15.12 7.44 -23.98
C ILE A 94 -16.01 8.64 -24.37
N ARG A 95 -15.43 9.82 -24.57
CA ARG A 95 -16.16 11.04 -24.94
C ARG A 95 -16.22 11.31 -26.46
N HIS A 96 -15.83 10.32 -27.27
CA HIS A 96 -15.87 10.37 -28.73
C HIS A 96 -16.75 9.26 -29.28
#